data_AF-A0A285QJX2-F1
#
_entry.id   AF-A0A285QJX2-F1
#
_cell.length_a   1.000
_cell.length_b   1.000
_cell.length_c   1.000
_cell.angle_alpha   90.00
_cell.angle_beta   90.00
_cell.angle_gamma   90.00
#
_symmetry.space_group_name_H-M   'P 1'
#
loop_
_entity.id
_entity.type
_entity.pdbx_description
1 polymer ?
#
loop_
_entity_poly.entity_id
_entity_poly.type
_entity_poly.pdbx_seq_one_letter_code
_entity_poly.pdbx_strand_id
1 'polypeptide(L)'
;MATLAAPPLVAADVARGVCRLLLRHDIVAIAEVTLDGGRRADLMGVGPKGELVIVEIKVSRADLLGDAKWTDYLAHCDRFFWAVPAGFDASPLEGAAFLPERAGVIVADRYDAAIVREAAVVAMPAPARRRCTVALARRAARRLIGLVDPDSLADR
;
A
#
# COMPACT_ATOMS: atom_id res chain seq x y z
N MET A 1 -12.01 -24.70 -28.19
CA MET A 1 -12.44 -23.42 -27.57
C MET A 1 -11.19 -22.72 -27.08
N ALA A 2 -10.82 -21.57 -27.65
CA ALA A 2 -9.73 -20.77 -27.11
C ALA A 2 -10.22 -20.12 -25.81
N THR A 3 -9.63 -20.49 -24.68
CA THR A 3 -9.85 -19.80 -23.40
C THR A 3 -9.33 -18.38 -23.59
N LEU A 4 -10.21 -17.39 -23.68
CA LEU A 4 -9.82 -15.99 -23.58
C LEU A 4 -9.20 -15.80 -22.20
N ALA A 5 -7.87 -15.63 -22.16
CA ALA A 5 -7.19 -15.26 -20.94
C ALA A 5 -7.79 -13.97 -20.41
N ALA A 6 -8.09 -13.92 -19.10
CA ALA A 6 -8.57 -12.69 -18.48
C ALA A 6 -7.56 -11.55 -18.72
N PRO A 7 -8.04 -10.31 -18.91
CA PRO A 7 -7.14 -9.18 -19.11
C PRO A 7 -6.18 -9.04 -17.92
N PRO A 8 -4.94 -8.58 -18.15
CA PRO A 8 -3.95 -8.42 -17.10
C PRO A 8 -4.46 -7.46 -16.01
N LEU A 9 -4.18 -7.80 -14.75
CA LEU A 9 -4.58 -6.99 -13.61
C LEU A 9 -3.78 -5.69 -13.57
N VAL A 10 -4.48 -4.58 -13.30
CA VAL A 10 -3.86 -3.25 -13.15
C VAL A 10 -3.72 -2.87 -11.68
N ALA A 11 -2.97 -1.80 -11.39
CA ALA A 11 -2.72 -1.35 -10.02
C ALA A 11 -4.02 -1.08 -9.24
N ALA A 12 -5.06 -0.55 -9.91
CA ALA A 12 -6.37 -0.33 -9.31
C ALA A 12 -7.10 -1.63 -8.89
N ASP A 13 -6.92 -2.73 -9.64
CA ASP A 13 -7.46 -4.04 -9.26
C ASP A 13 -6.78 -4.53 -7.99
N VAL A 14 -5.43 -4.51 -7.96
CA VAL A 14 -4.62 -4.92 -6.80
C VAL A 14 -4.96 -4.06 -5.57
N ALA A 15 -5.03 -2.73 -5.73
CA ALA A 15 -5.38 -1.81 -4.66
C ALA A 15 -6.74 -2.15 -4.03
N ARG A 16 -7.73 -2.51 -4.86
CA ARG A 16 -9.07 -2.89 -4.40
C ARG A 16 -9.03 -4.18 -3.56
N GLY A 17 -8.33 -5.21 -4.01
CA GLY A 17 -8.15 -6.45 -3.27
C GLY A 17 -7.44 -6.22 -1.93
N VAL A 18 -6.34 -5.47 -1.96
CA VAL A 18 -5.56 -5.14 -0.76
C VAL A 18 -6.39 -4.34 0.25
N CYS A 19 -7.12 -3.31 -0.18
CA CYS A 19 -7.97 -2.53 0.72
C CYS A 19 -9.04 -3.40 1.41
N ARG A 20 -9.59 -4.40 0.73
CA ARG A 20 -10.54 -5.35 1.34
C ARG A 20 -9.87 -6.24 2.37
N LEU A 21 -8.69 -6.77 2.05
CA LEU A 21 -7.88 -7.54 3.00
C LEU A 21 -7.57 -6.71 4.25
N LEU A 22 -7.01 -5.51 4.09
CA LEU A 22 -6.67 -4.63 5.20
C LEU A 22 -7.88 -4.34 6.09
N LEU A 23 -9.04 -4.04 5.49
CA LEU A 23 -10.27 -3.78 6.24
C LEU A 23 -10.71 -4.99 7.08
N ARG A 24 -10.58 -6.23 6.57
CA ARG A 24 -10.87 -7.45 7.35
C ARG A 24 -9.92 -7.66 8.53
N HIS A 25 -8.73 -7.07 8.46
CA HIS A 25 -7.74 -7.04 9.54
C HIS A 25 -7.85 -5.79 10.43
N ASP A 26 -8.97 -5.05 10.35
CA ASP A 26 -9.23 -3.81 11.10
C ASP A 26 -8.22 -2.68 10.79
N ILE A 27 -7.63 -2.72 9.59
CA ILE A 27 -6.73 -1.68 9.08
C ILE A 27 -7.48 -0.88 8.01
N VAL A 28 -7.71 0.41 8.27
CA VAL A 28 -8.37 1.30 7.32
C VAL A 28 -7.32 2.05 6.49
N ALA A 29 -7.46 1.99 5.16
CA ALA A 29 -6.45 2.51 4.24
C ALA A 29 -7.04 3.46 3.20
N ILE A 30 -6.19 4.38 2.72
CA ILE A 30 -6.47 5.21 1.55
C ILE A 30 -5.30 5.09 0.55
N ALA A 31 -5.59 5.28 -0.74
CA ALA A 31 -4.57 5.20 -1.79
C ALA A 31 -3.74 6.49 -1.94
N GLU A 32 -2.64 6.49 -2.69
CA GLU A 32 -1.94 7.70 -3.16
C GLU A 32 -1.61 8.72 -2.05
N VAL A 33 -0.90 8.27 -1.02
CA VAL A 33 -0.57 9.07 0.17
C VAL A 33 0.82 9.66 0.05
N THR A 34 0.88 10.98 -0.11
CA THR A 34 2.15 11.72 -0.08
C THR A 34 2.76 11.66 1.32
N LEU A 35 4.05 11.31 1.39
CA LEU A 35 4.84 11.21 2.61
C LEU A 35 5.79 12.40 2.73
N ASP A 36 6.33 12.61 3.94
CA ASP A 36 7.43 13.55 4.13
C ASP A 36 8.60 13.13 3.23
N GLY A 37 9.29 14.10 2.60
CA GLY A 37 10.37 13.80 1.63
C GLY A 37 9.90 13.63 0.18
N GLY A 38 8.62 13.84 -0.11
CA GLY A 38 8.10 13.91 -1.49
C GLY A 38 7.76 12.56 -2.12
N ARG A 39 7.91 11.46 -1.38
CA ARG A 39 7.45 10.13 -1.76
C ARG A 39 5.92 10.04 -1.77
N ARG A 40 5.39 9.05 -2.46
CA ARG A 40 3.96 8.74 -2.47
C ARG A 40 3.79 7.24 -2.30
N ALA A 41 3.16 6.83 -1.21
CA ALA A 41 2.78 5.44 -0.99
C ALA A 41 1.52 5.11 -1.80
N ASP A 42 1.49 3.93 -2.42
CA ASP A 42 0.32 3.47 -3.18
C ASP A 42 -0.87 3.28 -2.25
N LEU A 43 -0.66 2.62 -1.11
CA LEU A 43 -1.62 2.56 0.00
C LEU A 43 -0.94 2.88 1.33
N MET A 44 -1.64 3.63 2.17
CA MET A 44 -1.29 3.79 3.58
C MET A 44 -2.50 3.53 4.44
N GLY A 45 -2.33 2.69 5.46
CA GLY A 45 -3.38 2.30 6.40
C GLY A 45 -2.99 2.54 7.85
N VAL A 46 -4.02 2.62 8.69
CA VAL A 46 -3.90 2.72 10.15
C VAL A 46 -4.72 1.62 10.81
N GLY A 47 -4.10 0.86 11.71
CA GLY A 47 -4.76 -0.16 12.52
C GLY A 47 -5.34 0.41 13.83
N PRO A 48 -6.04 -0.42 14.62
CA PRO A 48 -6.80 0.03 15.79
C PRO A 48 -5.91 0.57 16.92
N LYS A 49 -4.62 0.21 16.95
CA LYS A 49 -3.65 0.72 17.95
C LYS A 49 -2.80 1.87 17.40
N GLY A 50 -3.12 2.38 16.22
CA GLY A 50 -2.37 3.44 15.55
C GLY A 50 -1.09 2.96 14.87
N GLU A 51 -0.95 1.65 14.66
CA GLU A 51 0.07 1.08 13.78
C GLU A 51 -0.17 1.51 12.34
N LEU A 52 0.89 1.92 11.66
CA LEU A 52 0.85 2.41 10.29
C LEU A 52 1.38 1.32 9.35
N VAL A 53 0.64 1.08 8.28
CA VAL A 53 0.99 0.11 7.24
C VAL A 53 1.16 0.86 5.93
N ILE A 54 2.26 0.58 5.22
CA ILE A 54 2.43 0.98 3.82
C ILE A 54 2.38 -0.26 2.95
N VAL A 55 1.68 -0.16 1.82
CA VAL A 55 1.69 -1.17 0.78
C VAL A 55 2.07 -0.52 -0.54
N GLU A 56 3.10 -1.03 -1.20
CA GLU A 56 3.52 -0.62 -2.54
C GLU A 56 3.10 -1.67 -3.57
N ILE A 57 2.38 -1.25 -4.61
CA ILE A 57 1.77 -2.10 -5.62
C ILE A 57 2.70 -2.19 -6.84
N LYS A 58 3.10 -3.41 -7.22
CA LYS A 58 3.93 -3.66 -8.38
C LYS A 58 3.22 -4.61 -9.34
N VAL A 59 2.78 -4.08 -10.48
CA VAL A 59 2.06 -4.86 -11.52
C VAL A 59 2.95 -5.30 -12.67
N SER A 60 4.20 -4.86 -12.70
CA SER A 60 5.21 -5.36 -13.65
C SER A 60 6.55 -5.59 -12.98
N ARG A 61 7.35 -6.50 -13.53
CA ARG A 61 8.70 -6.76 -13.02
C ARG A 61 9.61 -5.52 -13.15
N ALA A 62 9.44 -4.74 -14.22
CA ALA A 62 10.19 -3.50 -14.42
C ALA A 62 9.88 -2.46 -13.33
N ASP A 63 8.60 -2.33 -12.96
CA ASP A 63 8.16 -1.47 -11.86
C ASP A 63 8.76 -1.93 -10.52
N LEU A 64 8.72 -3.24 -10.24
CA LEU A 64 9.32 -3.80 -9.03
C LEU A 64 10.83 -3.52 -8.93
N LEU A 65 11.57 -3.78 -10.01
CA LEU A 65 13.03 -3.60 -10.03
C LEU A 65 13.45 -2.13 -10.13
N GLY A 66 12.56 -1.25 -10.59
CA GLY A 66 12.81 0.18 -10.70
C GLY A 66 12.74 0.94 -9.37
N ASP A 67 12.13 0.35 -8.34
CA ASP A 67 11.93 1.00 -7.04
C ASP A 67 13.16 0.92 -6.14
N ALA A 68 14.25 1.56 -6.57
CA ALA A 68 15.54 1.50 -5.88
C ALA A 68 15.58 2.27 -4.54
N LYS A 69 14.53 3.05 -4.21
CA LYS A 69 14.49 3.91 -3.02
C LYS A 69 13.34 3.55 -2.09
N TRP A 70 12.81 2.34 -2.22
CA TRP A 70 11.69 1.87 -1.42
C TRP A 70 11.98 1.87 0.09
N THR A 71 13.24 1.75 0.48
CA THR A 71 13.62 1.79 1.90
C THR A 71 13.32 3.14 2.56
N ASP A 72 13.16 4.22 1.78
CA ASP A 72 12.68 5.52 2.26
C ASP A 72 11.29 5.39 2.93
N TYR A 73 10.44 4.48 2.47
CA TYR A 73 9.10 4.25 3.03
C TYR A 73 9.12 3.68 4.46
N LEU A 74 10.21 3.01 4.86
CA LEU A 74 10.31 2.32 6.15
C LEU A 74 10.27 3.28 7.35
N ALA A 75 10.64 4.55 7.16
CA ALA A 75 10.54 5.58 8.19
C ALA A 75 9.09 6.04 8.47
N HIS A 76 8.13 5.62 7.64
CA HIS A 76 6.74 6.07 7.64
C HIS A 76 5.73 4.98 8.01
N CYS A 77 6.18 3.77 8.34
CA CYS A 77 5.30 2.65 8.70
C CYS A 77 5.92 1.71 9.72
N ASP A 78 5.06 1.02 10.48
CA ASP A 78 5.45 -0.13 11.31
C ASP A 78 5.61 -1.40 10.49
N ARG A 79 4.77 -1.55 9.46
CA ARG A 79 4.74 -2.70 8.56
C ARG A 79 4.75 -2.21 7.12
N PHE A 80 5.58 -2.85 6.31
CA PHE A 80 5.71 -2.56 4.90
C PHE A 80 5.40 -3.84 4.11
N PHE A 81 4.55 -3.72 3.09
CA PHE A 81 4.23 -4.82 2.19
C PHE A 81 4.48 -4.42 0.75
N TRP A 82 4.99 -5.37 -0.03
CA TRP A 82 4.79 -5.38 -1.47
C TRP A 82 3.44 -6.01 -1.79
N ALA A 83 2.68 -5.46 -2.72
CA ALA A 83 1.49 -6.08 -3.28
C ALA A 83 1.67 -6.34 -4.77
N VAL A 84 1.44 -7.58 -5.20
CA VAL A 84 1.62 -8.01 -6.59
C VAL A 84 0.35 -8.71 -7.09
N PRO A 85 0.05 -8.66 -8.41
CA PRO A 85 -1.12 -9.35 -8.94
C PRO A 85 -0.95 -10.88 -8.88
N ALA A 86 -2.07 -11.59 -8.81
CA ALA A 86 -2.06 -13.05 -8.97
C ALA A 86 -1.39 -13.46 -10.31
N GLY A 87 -0.46 -14.42 -10.26
CA GLY A 87 0.33 -14.85 -11.41
C GLY A 87 1.59 -14.02 -11.70
N PHE A 88 1.89 -13.00 -10.87
CA PHE A 88 3.14 -12.25 -10.94
C PHE A 88 4.35 -13.11 -10.50
N ASP A 89 5.48 -13.01 -11.22
CA ASP A 89 6.75 -13.60 -10.78
C ASP A 89 7.37 -12.78 -9.64
N ALA A 90 7.02 -13.15 -8.41
CA ALA A 90 7.47 -12.51 -7.18
C ALA A 90 8.89 -12.93 -6.73
N SER A 91 9.59 -13.79 -7.50
CA SER A 91 10.92 -14.30 -7.12
C SER A 91 11.96 -13.23 -6.75
N PRO A 92 11.98 -12.00 -7.30
CA PRO A 92 12.93 -10.98 -6.85
C PRO A 92 12.77 -10.60 -5.38
N LEU A 93 11.55 -10.69 -4.84
CA LEU A 93 11.23 -10.31 -3.46
C LEU A 93 11.89 -11.23 -2.42
N GLU A 94 12.46 -12.36 -2.83
CA GLU A 94 13.27 -13.25 -1.99
C GLU A 94 14.73 -12.76 -1.88
N GLY A 95 15.16 -11.87 -2.75
CA GLY A 95 16.53 -11.35 -2.78
C GLY A 95 16.81 -10.35 -1.65
N ALA A 96 18.07 -10.29 -1.21
CA ALA A 96 18.50 -9.42 -0.11
C ALA A 96 18.16 -7.92 -0.31
N ALA A 97 18.12 -7.44 -1.56
CA ALA A 97 17.76 -6.06 -1.90
C ALA A 97 16.32 -5.67 -1.49
N PHE A 98 15.44 -6.66 -1.32
CA PHE A 98 14.04 -6.47 -0.94
C PHE A 98 13.77 -6.76 0.54
N LEU A 99 14.82 -7.09 1.30
CA LEU A 99 14.77 -7.34 2.74
C LEU A 99 13.59 -8.26 3.13
N PRO A 100 13.59 -9.55 2.73
CA PRO A 100 12.45 -10.45 2.94
C PRO A 100 12.05 -10.62 4.42
N GLU A 101 13.00 -10.45 5.35
CA GLU A 101 12.75 -10.47 6.79
C GLU A 101 12.08 -9.18 7.32
N ARG A 102 12.10 -8.10 6.53
CA ARG A 102 11.49 -6.79 6.86
C ARG A 102 10.18 -6.55 6.12
N ALA A 103 10.12 -6.92 4.84
CA ALA A 103 9.02 -6.63 3.94
C ALA A 103 8.12 -7.85 3.72
N GLY A 104 6.83 -7.67 4.00
CA GLY A 104 5.82 -8.67 3.69
C GLY A 104 5.45 -8.66 2.21
N VAL A 105 4.71 -9.68 1.79
CA VAL A 105 4.21 -9.83 0.43
C VAL A 105 2.72 -10.17 0.46
N ILE A 106 1.96 -9.41 -0.31
CA ILE A 106 0.54 -9.61 -0.56
C ILE A 106 0.36 -9.98 -2.02
N VAL A 107 -0.42 -11.02 -2.28
CA VAL A 107 -0.89 -11.35 -3.63
C VAL A 107 -2.37 -10.97 -3.70
N ALA A 108 -2.76 -10.22 -4.73
CA ALA A 108 -4.12 -9.70 -4.85
C ALA A 108 -4.66 -9.77 -6.28
N ASP A 109 -5.98 -9.69 -6.38
CA ASP A 109 -6.71 -9.39 -7.60
C ASP A 109 -7.81 -8.35 -7.31
N ARG A 110 -8.74 -8.15 -8.27
CA ARG A 110 -9.83 -7.18 -8.13
C ARG A 110 -10.86 -7.55 -7.06
N TYR A 111 -10.86 -8.80 -6.60
CA TYR A 111 -11.85 -9.37 -5.69
C TYR A 111 -11.32 -9.45 -4.28
N ASP A 112 -10.10 -9.94 -4.09
CA ASP A 112 -9.50 -10.14 -2.78
C ASP A 112 -7.97 -10.09 -2.79
N ALA A 113 -7.37 -10.27 -1.62
CA ALA A 113 -5.94 -10.42 -1.44
C ALA A 113 -5.61 -11.38 -0.28
N ALA A 114 -4.39 -11.92 -0.31
CA ALA A 114 -3.84 -12.78 0.73
C ALA A 114 -2.40 -12.37 1.07
N ILE A 115 -2.07 -12.36 2.35
CA ILE A 115 -0.68 -12.22 2.83
C ILE A 115 0.01 -13.57 2.60
N VAL A 116 1.00 -13.60 1.71
CA VAL A 116 1.81 -14.82 1.42
C VAL A 116 3.14 -14.80 2.16
N ARG A 117 3.60 -13.62 2.59
CA ARG A 117 4.70 -13.44 3.53
C ARG A 117 4.35 -12.32 4.50
N GLU A 118 4.42 -12.60 5.79
CA GLU A 118 4.16 -11.58 6.81
C GLU A 118 5.26 -10.51 6.83
N ALA A 119 4.87 -9.25 7.02
CA ALA A 119 5.81 -8.17 7.27
C ALA A 119 6.22 -8.15 8.74
N ALA A 120 7.51 -7.96 9.01
CA ALA A 120 7.98 -7.67 10.37
C ALA A 120 7.34 -6.39 10.92
N VAL A 121 7.17 -6.36 12.24
CA VAL A 121 6.69 -5.20 12.98
C VAL A 121 7.90 -4.44 13.51
N VAL A 122 8.18 -3.26 12.95
CA VAL A 122 9.26 -2.39 13.41
C VAL A 122 8.66 -1.08 13.89
N ALA A 123 8.62 -0.89 15.21
CA ALA A 123 7.90 0.24 15.79
C ALA A 123 8.45 1.60 15.31
N MET A 124 7.56 2.45 14.82
CA MET A 124 7.89 3.84 14.51
C MET A 124 8.13 4.66 15.79
N PRO A 125 9.07 5.63 15.76
CA PRO A 125 9.17 6.65 16.79
C PRO A 125 7.85 7.41 16.99
N ALA A 126 7.43 7.61 18.23
CA ALA A 126 6.14 8.24 18.55
C ALA A 126 5.91 9.61 17.86
N PRO A 127 6.90 10.52 17.75
CA PRO A 127 6.71 11.78 17.02
C PRO A 127 6.46 11.56 15.51
N ALA A 128 7.15 10.60 14.89
CA ALA A 128 6.97 10.27 13.48
C ALA A 128 5.59 9.66 13.22
N ARG A 129 5.16 8.72 14.08
CA ARG A 129 3.81 8.13 14.05
C ARG A 129 2.74 9.20 14.12
N ARG A 130 2.85 10.13 15.07
CA ARG A 130 1.88 11.22 15.24
C ARG A 130 1.77 12.07 13.97
N ARG A 131 2.90 12.47 13.38
CA ARG A 131 2.90 13.25 12.13
C ARG A 131 2.21 12.51 10.99
N CYS A 132 2.59 11.26 10.76
CA CYS A 132 2.03 10.42 9.69
C CYS A 132 0.53 10.18 9.88
N THR A 133 0.09 9.89 11.11
CA THR A 133 -1.32 9.67 11.44
C THR A 133 -2.16 10.92 11.20
N VAL A 134 -1.69 12.10 11.63
CA VAL A 134 -2.39 13.37 11.37
C VAL A 134 -2.45 13.67 9.88
N ALA A 135 -1.36 13.44 9.14
CA ALA A 135 -1.32 13.64 7.69
C ALA A 135 -2.32 12.72 6.96
N LEU A 136 -2.32 11.43 7.30
CA LEU A 136 -3.25 10.42 6.79
C LEU A 136 -4.71 10.83 7.06
N ALA A 137 -5.05 11.17 8.31
CA ALA A 137 -6.40 11.56 8.71
C ALA A 137 -6.89 12.81 7.95
N ARG A 138 -6.04 13.85 7.84
CA ARG A 138 -6.38 15.06 7.09
C ARG A 138 -6.56 14.79 5.60
N ARG A 139 -5.81 13.85 5.01
CA ARG A 139 -5.93 13.49 3.60
C ARG A 139 -7.19 12.67 3.33
N ALA A 140 -7.51 11.71 4.21
CA ALA A 140 -8.76 10.95 4.16
C ALA A 140 -9.98 11.88 4.28
N ALA A 141 -9.99 12.76 5.28
CA ALA A 141 -11.09 13.72 5.48
C ALA A 141 -11.29 14.65 4.28
N ARG A 142 -10.21 15.19 3.69
CA ARG A 142 -10.32 16.02 2.48
C ARG A 142 -10.93 15.28 1.29
N ARG A 143 -10.57 14.01 1.10
CA ARG A 143 -11.15 13.18 0.04
C ARG A 143 -12.62 12.90 0.29
N LEU A 144 -13.00 12.59 1.52
CA LEU A 144 -14.40 12.42 1.89
C LEU A 144 -15.20 13.70 1.62
N ILE A 145 -14.67 14.86 2.00
CA ILE A 145 -15.29 16.15 1.70
C ILE A 145 -15.48 16.31 0.19
N GLY A 146 -14.46 16.06 -0.63
CA GLY A 146 -14.59 16.15 -2.10
C GLY A 146 -15.53 15.12 -2.73
N LEU A 147 -15.79 13.99 -2.06
CA LEU A 147 -16.81 13.02 -2.51
C LEU A 147 -18.23 13.45 -2.14
N VAL A 148 -18.39 14.10 -0.98
CA VAL A 148 -19.69 14.57 -0.47
C VAL A 148 -20.10 15.89 -1.12
N ASP A 149 -19.12 16.78 -1.33
CA ASP A 149 -19.27 18.11 -1.91
C ASP A 149 -18.11 18.35 -2.90
N PRO A 150 -18.26 17.92 -4.16
CA PRO A 150 -17.24 18.09 -5.19
C PRO A 150 -16.84 19.54 -5.46
N ASP A 151 -17.75 20.50 -5.25
CA ASP A 151 -17.52 21.92 -5.52
C ASP A 151 -16.62 22.56 -4.45
N SER A 152 -16.62 22.04 -3.22
CA SER A 152 -15.76 22.52 -2.11
C SER A 152 -14.24 22.44 -2.36
N LEU A 153 -13.82 21.71 -3.39
CA LEU A 153 -12.42 21.57 -3.78
C LEU A 153 -12.04 22.45 -4.99
N ALA A 154 -13.02 23.02 -5.71
CA ALA A 154 -12.79 23.85 -6.89
C ALA A 154 -12.28 25.27 -6.54
N ASP A 155 -12.55 25.74 -5.32
CA ASP A 155 -12.20 27.09 -4.85
C ASP A 155 -10.79 27.18 -4.21
N ARG A 156 -9.85 26.29 -4.58
CA ARG A 156 -8.49 26.26 -4.02
C ARG A 156 -7.38 26.16 -5.05
#